data_AF-A0A7Y4SCJ5-F1
#
_entry.id   AF-A0A7Y4SCJ5-F1
#
_cell.length_a   1.000
_cell.length_b   1.000
_cell.length_c   1.000
_cell.angle_alpha   90.00
_cell.angle_beta   90.00
_cell.angle_gamma   90.00
#
_symmetry.space_group_name_H-M   'P 1'
#
loop_
_entity.id
_entity.type
_entity.pdbx_description
1 polymer ?
#
loop_
_entity_poly.entity_id
_entity_poly.type
_entity_poly.pdbx_seq_one_letter_code
_entity_poly.pdbx_strand_id
1 'polypeptide(L)' 'MATSIAPQIPQIPDAVVKDINSPYASLRLSALSHWEANRATAPLDAVFEALEDENEAVRGKATEIIAQRFEAEQHKSGTE' A
#
# COMPACT_ATOMS: atom_id res chain seq x y z
N MET A 1 -15.20 32.61 11.06
CA MET A 1 -14.51 31.39 11.50
C MET A 1 -14.37 30.51 10.26
N ALA A 2 -13.15 30.32 9.75
CA ALA A 2 -12.93 29.50 8.56
C ALA A 2 -12.76 28.05 9.01
N THR A 3 -13.71 27.19 8.63
CA THR A 3 -13.60 25.74 8.81
C THR A 3 -12.53 25.23 7.87
N SER A 4 -11.35 24.93 8.41
CA SER A 4 -10.26 24.32 7.65
C SER A 4 -10.61 22.85 7.39
N ILE A 5 -11.09 22.56 6.19
CA ILE A 5 -11.25 21.19 5.69
C ILE A 5 -9.87 20.71 5.26
N ALA A 6 -9.05 20.27 6.21
CA ALA A 6 -7.84 19.54 5.87
C ALA A 6 -8.28 18.25 5.14
N PRO A 7 -7.71 17.92 3.96
CA PRO A 7 -8.02 16.66 3.30
C PRO A 7 -7.65 15.55 4.27
N GLN A 8 -8.65 14.75 4.66
CA GLN A 8 -8.46 13.61 5.52
C GLN A 8 -7.76 12.55 4.68
N ILE A 9 -6.43 12.60 4.63
CA ILE A 9 -5.59 11.54 4.04
C ILE A 9 -6.00 10.25 4.74
N PRO A 10 -6.52 9.21 4.03
CA PRO A 10 -6.77 7.91 4.64
C PRO A 10 -5.50 7.44 5.37
N GLN A 11 -5.51 7.55 6.69
CA GLN A 11 -4.41 7.12 7.54
C GLN A 11 -4.47 5.60 7.58
N ILE A 12 -3.40 4.95 7.14
CA ILE A 12 -3.24 3.52 7.38
C ILE A 12 -3.18 3.34 8.91
N PRO A 13 -3.99 2.44 9.50
CA PRO A 13 -3.93 2.20 10.94
C PRO A 13 -2.54 1.72 11.36
N ASP A 14 -2.03 2.18 12.50
CA ASP A 14 -0.70 1.78 13.04
C ASP A 14 -0.55 0.25 13.14
N ALA A 15 -1.65 -0.46 13.39
CA ALA A 15 -1.69 -1.92 13.40
C ALA A 15 -1.23 -2.52 12.06
N VAL A 16 -1.66 -1.94 10.94
CA VAL A 16 -1.29 -2.39 9.59
C VAL A 16 0.19 -2.10 9.31
N VAL A 17 0.70 -0.96 9.77
CA VAL A 17 2.13 -0.62 9.67
C VAL A 17 3.00 -1.56 10.51
N LYS A 18 2.50 -2.01 11.66
CA LYS A 18 3.20 -3.00 12.48
C LYS A 18 3.20 -4.38 11.81
N ASP A 19 2.08 -4.76 11.19
CA ASP A 19 1.90 -6.09 10.61
C ASP A 19 2.78 -6.34 9.38
N ILE A 20 3.17 -5.30 8.63
CA ILE A 20 4.11 -5.44 7.48
C ILE A 20 5.51 -5.89 7.90
N ASN A 21 5.92 -5.59 9.14
CA ASN A 21 7.21 -5.99 9.72
C ASN A 21 7.10 -7.24 10.60
N SER A 22 5.95 -7.92 10.57
CA SER A 22 5.71 -9.08 11.40
C SER A 22 6.60 -10.26 10.97
N PRO A 23 7.10 -11.09 11.91
CA PRO A 23 7.77 -12.33 11.55
C PRO A 23 6.82 -13.33 10.85
N TYR A 24 5.51 -13.13 10.98
CA TYR A 24 4.50 -13.99 10.38
C TYR A 24 4.09 -13.49 8.99
N ALA A 25 4.39 -14.29 7.96
CA ALA A 25 4.06 -13.95 6.57
C ALA A 25 2.55 -13.70 6.34
N SER A 26 1.68 -14.36 7.10
CA SER A 26 0.22 -14.12 7.04
C SER A 26 -0.17 -12.70 7.45
N LEU A 27 0.49 -12.14 8.46
CA LEU A 27 0.26 -10.76 8.90
C LEU A 27 0.81 -9.76 7.89
N ARG A 28 2.00 -10.01 7.33
CA ARG A 28 2.56 -9.18 6.25
C ARG A 28 1.65 -9.15 5.02
N LEU A 29 1.13 -10.31 4.63
CA LEU A 29 0.19 -10.42 3.51
C LEU A 29 -1.15 -9.72 3.78
N SER A 30 -1.66 -9.82 5.01
CA SER A 30 -2.86 -9.10 5.42
C SER A 30 -2.65 -7.59 5.39
N ALA A 31 -1.48 -7.11 5.81
CA ALA A 31 -1.11 -5.70 5.75
C ALA A 31 -1.06 -5.19 4.30
N LEU A 32 -0.42 -5.92 3.39
CA LEU A 32 -0.40 -5.60 1.96
C LEU A 32 -1.81 -5.57 1.36
N SER A 33 -2.70 -6.48 1.77
CA SER A 33 -4.09 -6.50 1.31
C SER A 33 -4.86 -5.25 1.79
N HIS A 34 -4.61 -4.79 3.02
CA HIS A 34 -5.16 -3.54 3.52
C HIS A 34 -4.63 -2.31 2.76
N TRP A 35 -3.38 -2.35 2.30
CA TRP A 35 -2.80 -1.27 1.48
C TRP A 35 -3.33 -1.26 0.06
N GLU A 36 -3.54 -2.43 -0.54
CA GLU A 36 -4.21 -2.55 -1.83
C GLU A 36 -5.65 -2.02 -1.79
N ALA A 37 -6.35 -2.12 -0.66
CA ALA A 37 -7.66 -1.51 -0.49
C ALA A 37 -7.58 0.03 -0.38
N ASN A 38 -6.48 0.57 0.15
CA ASN A 38 -6.25 1.99 0.42
C ASN A 38 -5.26 2.63 -0.56
N ARG A 39 -5.33 2.23 -1.84
CA ARG A 39 -4.39 2.52 -2.95
C ARG A 39 -3.85 3.95 -3.03
N ALA A 40 -4.61 4.93 -2.59
CA ALA A 40 -4.28 6.35 -2.73
C ALA A 40 -3.25 6.87 -1.71
N THR A 41 -3.08 6.20 -0.57
CA THR A 41 -2.28 6.74 0.56
C THR A 41 -1.24 5.79 1.11
N ALA A 42 -1.15 4.57 0.57
CA ALA A 42 -0.16 3.62 1.06
C ALA A 42 1.26 4.05 0.66
N PRO A 43 2.19 4.14 1.63
CA PRO A 43 3.61 4.36 1.32
C PRO A 43 4.13 3.14 0.55
N LEU A 44 4.80 3.39 -0.58
CA LEU A 44 5.34 2.31 -1.41
C LEU A 44 6.63 1.73 -0.86
N ASP A 45 7.35 2.45 0.01
CA ASP A 45 8.65 2.01 0.52
C ASP A 45 8.58 0.59 1.08
N ALA A 46 7.58 0.31 1.91
CA ALA A 46 7.38 -1.00 2.49
C ALA A 46 6.75 -2.03 1.51
N VAL A 47 6.12 -1.59 0.42
CA VAL A 47 5.73 -2.48 -0.68
C VAL A 47 6.97 -2.90 -1.47
N PHE A 48 7.94 -2.00 -1.68
CA PHE A 48 9.20 -2.32 -2.32
C PHE A 48 10.05 -3.25 -1.46
N GLU A 49 10.12 -3.03 -0.15
CA GLU A 49 10.78 -3.98 0.78
C GLU A 49 10.14 -5.38 0.70
N ALA A 50 8.80 -5.45 0.58
CA ALA A 50 8.09 -6.72 0.47
C ALA A 50 8.37 -7.49 -0.84
N LEU A 51 9.01 -6.89 -1.85
CA LEU A 51 9.49 -7.61 -3.03
C LEU A 51 10.69 -8.52 -2.72
N GLU A 52 11.42 -8.22 -1.64
CA GLU A 52 12.57 -9.02 -1.19
C GLU A 52 12.17 -10.00 -0.08
N ASP A 53 10.88 -10.09 0.24
CA ASP A 53 10.39 -10.96 1.30
C ASP A 53 10.72 -12.43 1.02
N GLU A 54 11.06 -13.18 2.07
CA GLU A 54 11.37 -14.62 1.98
C GLU A 54 10.17 -15.43 1.46
N ASN A 55 8.96 -14.99 1.80
CA ASN A 55 7.72 -15.63 1.44
C ASN A 55 7.24 -15.21 0.05
N GLU A 56 7.08 -16.19 -0.83
CA GLU A 56 6.68 -15.98 -2.22
C GLU A 56 5.31 -15.29 -2.36
N ALA A 57 4.35 -15.58 -1.49
CA ALA A 57 3.03 -14.95 -1.54
C ALA A 57 3.11 -13.45 -1.21
N VAL A 58 3.99 -13.08 -0.28
CA VAL A 58 4.24 -11.67 0.07
C VAL A 58 4.88 -10.93 -1.11
N ARG A 59 5.90 -11.51 -1.75
CA ARG A 59 6.52 -10.95 -2.96
C ARG A 59 5.54 -10.80 -4.13
N GLY A 60 4.72 -11.83 -4.36
CA GLY A 60 3.70 -11.82 -5.41
C GLY A 60 2.68 -10.70 -5.18
N LYS A 61 2.20 -10.56 -3.95
CA LYS A 61 1.27 -9.50 -3.58
C LYS A 61 1.86 -8.10 -3.74
N ALA A 62 3.12 -7.91 -3.35
CA ALA A 62 3.82 -6.65 -3.55
C ALA A 62 3.95 -6.28 -5.04
N THR A 63 4.25 -7.27 -5.89
CA THR A 63 4.32 -7.11 -7.34
C THR A 63 2.97 -6.67 -7.93
N GLU A 64 1.87 -7.31 -7.51
CA GLU A 64 0.52 -6.94 -7.94
C GLU A 64 0.18 -5.49 -7.57
N ILE A 65 0.47 -5.07 -6.34
CA ILE A 65 0.19 -3.71 -5.85
C ILE A 65 0.95 -2.66 -6.69
N ILE A 66 2.22 -2.92 -7.02
CA ILE A 66 3.03 -2.01 -7.84
C ILE A 66 2.49 -1.92 -9.26
N ALA A 67 2.18 -3.06 -9.89
CA ALA A 67 1.63 -3.10 -11.24
C ALA A 67 0.32 -2.29 -11.34
N GLN A 68 -0.61 -2.54 -10.42
CA GLN A 68 -1.89 -1.83 -10.38
C GLN A 68 -1.72 -0.32 -10.15
N ARG A 69 -0.71 0.11 -9.38
CA ARG A 69 -0.46 1.53 -9.14
C ARG A 69 0.11 2.23 -10.36
N PHE A 70 1.03 1.56 -11.08
CA PHE A 70 1.57 2.09 -12.33
C PHE A 70 0.48 2.25 -13.39
N GLU A 71 -0.43 1.29 -13.52
CA GLU A 71 -1.61 1.39 -14.39
C GLU A 71 -2.52 2.57 -14.01
N ALA A 72 -2.75 2.77 -12.71
CA ALA A 72 -3.57 3.87 -12.20
C ALA A 72 -2.94 5.25 -12.42
N GLU A 73 -1.61 5.35 -12.40
CA GLU A 73 -0.88 6.60 -12.68
C GLU A 73 -0.86 6.92 -14.18
N GLN A 74 -0.67 5.92 -15.04
CA GLN A 74 -0.71 6.05 -16.51
C GLN A 74 -2.07 6.54 -17.02
N HIS A 75 -3.17 6.10 -16.38
CA HIS A 75 -4.52 6.57 -16.71
C HIS A 75 -4.79 8.02 -16.29
N LYS A 76 -4.07 8.55 -15.29
CA LYS A 76 -4.20 9.96 -14.87
C LYS A 76 -3.44 10.93 -15.78
N SER A 77 -2.41 10.46 -16.47
CA SER A 77 -1.64 11.25 -17.44
C SER A 77 -2.24 11.28 -18.85
N GLY A 78 -3.35 10.58 -19.10
CA GLY A 78 -3.99 10.46 -20.42
C GLY A 78 -5.12 11.44 -20.72
N THR A 79 -5.41 12.38 -19.81
CA THR A 79 -6.37 13.48 -20.03
C THR A 79 -5.64 14.82 -20.09
N GLU A 80 -5.00 15.10 -21.22
CA GLU A 80 -4.65 16.46 -21.66
C GLU A 80 -5.34 16.77 -22.98
#